data_AF-A0A1F7VH53-F1
#
_entry.id   AF-A0A1F7VH53-F1
#
_cell.length_a   1.000
_cell.length_b   1.000
_cell.length_c   1.000
_cell.angle_alpha   90.00
_cell.angle_beta   90.00
_cell.angle_gamma   90.00
#
_symmetry.space_group_name_H-M   'P 1'
#
loop_
_entity.id
_entity.type
_entity.pdbx_description
1 polymer ?
#
loop_
_entity_poly.entity_id
_entity_poly.type
_entity_poly.pdbx_seq_one_letter_code
_entity_poly.pdbx_strand_id
1 'polypeptide(L)'
;MKNSFITLLASIVSVALPLSASALMSSSNFRIYGDELGGTGARSTSASYALYDTFGDVGGGRMSSTNYELLSGFQELSEHPTFSFSISNASIALGNLSTTAVASASHTISTSTNAYRGYSTSIVADGALRTSAIDVNGVSDGTVTAGNEEYGIALSGDDRAFADDRAPSTSAQTIASRTNWKNGAQTTVTYKASIDSATLVGSYTQVLTYTSVGNF
;
A
#
# COMPACT_ATOMS: atom_id res chain seq x y z
N MET A 1 16.66 2.29 -71.45
CA MET A 1 15.74 1.82 -70.37
C MET A 1 16.36 0.67 -69.56
N LYS A 2 17.54 0.84 -68.95
CA LYS A 2 18.19 -0.25 -68.19
C LYS A 2 18.81 0.18 -66.84
N ASN A 3 18.61 1.42 -66.40
CA ASN A 3 19.28 1.96 -65.21
C ASN A 3 18.31 2.32 -64.07
N SER A 4 17.00 2.10 -64.25
CA SER A 4 15.98 2.45 -63.24
C SER A 4 15.51 1.26 -62.38
N PHE A 5 15.93 0.03 -62.71
CA PHE A 5 15.51 -1.17 -61.97
C PHE A 5 16.46 -1.52 -60.81
N ILE A 6 17.73 -1.12 -60.91
CA ILE A 6 18.75 -1.37 -59.86
C ILE A 6 18.59 -0.40 -58.68
N THR A 7 18.06 0.80 -58.92
CA THR A 7 17.81 1.81 -57.88
C THR A 7 16.58 1.50 -57.02
N LEU A 8 15.62 0.70 -57.52
CA LEU A 8 14.44 0.26 -56.76
C LEU A 8 14.74 -0.92 -55.83
N LEU A 9 15.74 -1.73 -56.17
CA LEU A 9 16.18 -2.87 -55.35
C LEU A 9 17.12 -2.43 -54.22
N ALA A 10 17.88 -1.34 -54.43
CA ALA A 10 18.72 -0.73 -53.40
C ALA A 10 17.93 0.03 -52.32
N SER A 11 16.67 0.41 -52.58
CA SER A 11 15.80 1.11 -51.62
C SER A 11 14.89 0.18 -50.81
N ILE A 12 14.79 -1.11 -51.17
CA ILE A 12 13.99 -2.12 -50.45
C ILE A 12 14.82 -2.89 -49.40
N VAL A 13 16.15 -2.87 -49.48
CA VAL A 13 17.04 -3.64 -48.59
C VAL A 13 17.37 -2.89 -47.27
N SER A 14 16.94 -1.65 -47.10
CA SER A 14 17.25 -0.83 -45.90
C SER A 14 16.21 -0.89 -44.77
N VAL A 15 15.19 -1.75 -44.84
CA VAL A 15 14.14 -1.86 -43.81
C VAL A 15 14.08 -3.27 -43.20
N ALA A 16 15.18 -3.69 -42.59
CA ALA A 16 15.21 -4.83 -41.69
C ALA A 16 16.25 -4.59 -40.59
N LEU A 17 16.04 -3.55 -39.80
CA LEU A 17 16.72 -3.41 -38.51
C LEU A 17 15.96 -4.26 -37.50
N PRO A 18 16.64 -5.15 -36.73
CA PRO A 18 15.99 -5.81 -35.62
C PRO A 18 15.54 -4.74 -34.61
N LEU A 19 14.23 -4.61 -34.39
CA LEU A 19 13.70 -3.88 -33.24
C LEU A 19 14.09 -4.66 -31.99
N SER A 20 15.21 -4.29 -31.40
CA SER A 20 15.58 -4.65 -30.04
C SER A 20 15.95 -3.37 -29.31
N ALA A 21 14.97 -2.50 -29.08
CA ALA A 21 15.11 -1.41 -28.13
C ALA A 21 14.78 -1.94 -26.73
N SER A 22 15.75 -2.62 -26.12
CA SER A 22 15.85 -2.69 -24.68
C SER A 22 16.78 -1.57 -24.25
N ALA A 23 16.26 -0.53 -23.60
CA ALA A 23 17.13 0.44 -22.94
C ALA A 23 16.42 0.95 -21.69
N LEU A 24 16.42 0.11 -20.68
CA LEU A 24 16.32 0.59 -19.31
C LEU A 24 17.75 0.69 -18.79
N MET A 25 18.27 1.90 -18.66
CA MET A 25 19.61 2.10 -18.11
C MET A 25 19.55 1.83 -16.60
N SER A 26 20.08 0.70 -16.17
CA SER A 26 20.11 0.33 -14.75
C SER A 26 21.49 -0.11 -14.30
N SER A 27 21.81 0.21 -13.05
CA SER A 27 22.94 -0.27 -12.26
C SER A 27 22.41 -0.83 -10.95
N SER A 28 23.29 -1.35 -10.10
CA SER A 28 22.92 -1.79 -8.75
C SER A 28 22.30 -0.68 -7.89
N ASN A 29 22.59 0.60 -8.18
CA ASN A 29 22.21 1.74 -7.35
C ASN A 29 21.28 2.73 -8.06
N PHE A 30 21.20 2.71 -9.40
CA PHE A 30 20.47 3.70 -10.17
C PHE A 30 19.71 3.05 -11.31
N ARG A 31 18.52 3.55 -11.57
CA ARG A 31 17.68 3.16 -12.70
C ARG A 31 17.14 4.44 -13.33
N ILE A 32 17.41 4.62 -14.62
CA ILE A 32 16.86 5.72 -15.41
C ILE A 32 15.65 5.12 -16.14
N TYR A 33 14.47 5.64 -15.81
CA TYR A 33 13.19 5.14 -16.32
C TYR A 33 12.78 5.79 -17.65
N GLY A 34 13.43 6.90 -18.00
CA GLY A 34 13.27 7.62 -19.25
C GLY A 34 14.38 8.67 -19.34
N ASP A 35 14.83 8.90 -20.56
CA ASP A 35 15.85 9.88 -20.92
C ASP A 35 15.24 10.93 -21.86
N GLU A 36 15.68 12.18 -21.71
CA GLU A 36 15.40 13.25 -22.67
C GLU A 36 16.73 13.86 -23.11
N LEU A 37 16.85 14.17 -24.40
CA LEU A 37 17.88 15.06 -24.93
C LEU A 37 17.26 16.44 -25.18
N GLY A 38 17.27 17.29 -24.16
CA GLY A 38 16.73 18.65 -24.17
C GLY A 38 17.79 19.72 -23.93
N GLY A 39 17.59 20.92 -24.49
CA GLY A 39 18.59 22.00 -24.45
C GLY A 39 18.46 22.94 -23.25
N THR A 40 17.26 23.11 -22.71
CA THR A 40 16.97 24.04 -21.59
C THR A 40 15.66 23.63 -20.91
N GLY A 41 15.44 24.02 -19.65
CA GLY A 41 14.12 23.91 -19.02
C GLY A 41 14.01 24.60 -17.66
N ALA A 42 12.80 25.02 -17.27
CA ALA A 42 12.54 25.75 -16.03
C ALA A 42 11.14 25.45 -15.46
N ARG A 43 11.01 25.49 -14.12
CA ARG A 43 9.71 25.46 -13.44
C ARG A 43 9.29 26.88 -13.10
N SER A 44 8.35 27.43 -13.86
CA SER A 44 7.78 28.76 -13.65
C SER A 44 6.52 28.66 -12.80
N THR A 45 6.51 29.24 -11.60
CA THR A 45 5.36 29.19 -10.68
C THR A 45 4.70 30.55 -10.50
N SER A 46 3.37 30.59 -10.55
CA SER A 46 2.53 31.68 -10.05
C SER A 46 1.56 31.16 -8.99
N ALA A 47 0.75 32.04 -8.40
CA ALA A 47 -0.30 31.64 -7.47
C ALA A 47 -1.41 30.80 -8.13
N SER A 48 -1.52 30.80 -9.47
CA SER A 48 -2.64 30.20 -10.19
C SER A 48 -2.22 29.07 -11.15
N TYR A 49 -0.93 28.96 -11.48
CA TYR A 49 -0.43 27.91 -12.36
C TYR A 49 1.05 27.65 -12.11
N ALA A 50 1.47 26.43 -12.42
CA ALA A 50 2.87 26.07 -12.58
C ALA A 50 3.07 25.57 -14.01
N LEU A 51 4.10 26.06 -14.70
CA LEU A 51 4.50 25.60 -16.02
C LEU A 51 5.89 24.96 -15.92
N TYR A 52 6.04 23.84 -16.61
CA TYR A 52 7.34 23.22 -16.86
C TYR A 52 7.69 23.53 -18.31
N ASP A 53 8.75 24.31 -18.51
CA ASP A 53 9.27 24.61 -19.84
C ASP A 53 10.42 23.65 -20.12
N THR A 54 10.41 23.05 -21.31
CA THR A 54 11.47 22.18 -21.82
C THR A 54 11.74 22.53 -23.28
N PHE A 55 12.96 22.94 -23.59
CA PHE A 55 13.36 23.40 -24.91
C PHE A 55 13.85 22.24 -25.77
N GLY A 56 13.15 21.99 -26.87
CA GLY A 56 13.42 20.91 -27.80
C GLY A 56 12.37 19.80 -27.80
N ASP A 57 11.41 19.83 -26.87
CA ASP A 57 10.26 18.93 -26.85
C ASP A 57 9.04 19.59 -27.52
N VAL A 58 8.29 18.82 -28.31
CA VAL A 58 7.02 19.26 -28.93
C VAL A 58 5.90 18.43 -28.33
N GLY A 59 5.20 19.02 -27.35
CA GLY A 59 3.98 18.45 -26.78
C GLY A 59 4.14 17.66 -25.47
N GLY A 60 5.08 18.06 -24.60
CA GLY A 60 5.16 17.55 -23.22
C GLY A 60 4.03 18.06 -22.30
N GLY A 61 3.78 17.34 -21.21
CA GLY A 61 2.77 17.61 -20.18
C GLY A 61 1.49 16.77 -20.30
N ARG A 62 0.55 17.01 -19.38
CA ARG A 62 -0.79 16.39 -19.36
C ARG A 62 -1.74 17.08 -20.34
N MET A 63 -2.33 16.31 -21.23
CA MET A 63 -3.45 16.74 -22.09
C MET A 63 -4.66 15.86 -21.81
N SER A 64 -5.73 16.46 -21.29
CA SER A 64 -6.96 15.73 -20.96
C SER A 64 -8.12 16.10 -21.87
N SER A 65 -8.94 15.11 -22.20
CA SER A 65 -10.28 15.24 -22.80
C SER A 65 -11.27 14.40 -21.99
N THR A 66 -12.56 14.43 -22.33
CA THR A 66 -13.59 13.61 -21.66
C THR A 66 -13.31 12.10 -21.74
N ASN A 67 -12.61 11.64 -22.79
CA ASN A 67 -12.43 10.21 -23.06
C ASN A 67 -10.98 9.73 -22.97
N TYR A 68 -10.01 10.65 -23.01
CA TYR A 68 -8.59 10.33 -23.10
C TYR A 68 -7.78 11.31 -22.27
N GLU A 69 -6.78 10.79 -21.58
CA GLU A 69 -5.70 11.56 -20.97
C GLU A 69 -4.40 11.11 -21.64
N LEU A 70 -3.64 12.07 -22.16
CA LEU A 70 -2.30 11.88 -22.70
C LEU A 70 -1.30 12.48 -21.72
N LEU A 71 -0.35 11.66 -21.31
CA LEU A 71 0.80 12.03 -20.49
C LEU A 71 2.03 11.97 -21.38
N SER A 72 2.61 13.12 -21.73
CA SER A 72 3.70 13.22 -22.71
C SER A 72 4.92 13.93 -22.11
N GLY A 73 6.13 13.62 -22.57
CA GLY A 73 7.40 14.18 -22.06
C GLY A 73 7.93 13.48 -20.80
N PHE A 74 9.21 13.66 -20.45
CA PHE A 74 9.80 13.04 -19.25
C PHE A 74 9.18 13.55 -17.95
N GLN A 75 8.55 14.72 -17.97
CA GLN A 75 7.95 15.35 -16.79
C GLN A 75 6.75 14.54 -16.29
N GLU A 76 6.13 13.76 -17.19
CA GLU A 76 5.02 12.85 -16.88
C GLU A 76 5.46 11.39 -16.67
N LEU A 77 6.78 11.13 -16.65
CA LEU A 77 7.34 9.83 -16.28
C LEU A 77 6.97 9.53 -14.82
N SER A 78 5.82 8.88 -14.67
CA SER A 78 5.31 8.47 -13.37
C SER A 78 6.21 7.37 -12.83
N GLU A 79 6.64 7.52 -11.58
CA GLU A 79 7.41 6.47 -10.91
C GLU A 79 6.62 5.16 -10.95
N HIS A 80 7.32 4.04 -11.19
CA HIS A 80 6.68 2.72 -11.22
C HIS A 80 5.87 2.53 -9.93
N PRO A 81 4.60 2.07 -9.98
CA PRO A 81 3.80 1.88 -8.79
C PRO A 81 4.47 0.87 -7.85
N THR A 82 4.84 1.32 -6.66
CA THR A 82 5.46 0.48 -5.63
C THR A 82 4.51 0.36 -4.45
N PHE A 83 4.38 -0.87 -3.97
CA PHE A 83 3.61 -1.18 -2.78
C PHE A 83 4.29 -2.34 -2.05
N SER A 84 4.52 -2.18 -0.75
CA SER A 84 4.98 -3.25 0.12
C SER A 84 4.23 -3.24 1.42
N PHE A 85 3.84 -4.43 1.88
CA PHE A 85 3.17 -4.65 3.16
C PHE A 85 3.85 -5.80 3.89
N SER A 86 4.09 -5.65 5.19
CA SER A 86 4.68 -6.70 6.02
C SER A 86 4.09 -6.71 7.42
N ILE A 87 4.02 -7.89 8.03
CA ILE A 87 3.60 -8.10 9.41
C ILE A 87 4.80 -8.65 10.19
N SER A 88 5.16 -8.03 11.30
CA SER A 88 6.37 -8.40 12.05
C SER A 88 6.28 -9.77 12.72
N ASN A 89 5.07 -10.22 13.06
CA ASN A 89 4.81 -11.53 13.65
C ASN A 89 3.42 -12.04 13.24
N ALA A 90 3.36 -13.26 12.72
CA ALA A 90 2.10 -13.88 12.25
C ALA A 90 1.38 -14.69 13.34
N SER A 91 1.99 -14.90 14.52
CA SER A 91 1.39 -15.65 15.62
C SER A 91 1.51 -14.88 16.93
N ILE A 92 0.37 -14.58 17.55
CA ILE A 92 0.30 -13.84 18.81
C ILE A 92 -0.26 -14.76 19.89
N ALA A 93 0.54 -14.98 20.93
CA ALA A 93 0.14 -15.73 22.11
C ALA A 93 -0.07 -14.75 23.28
N LEU A 94 -1.29 -14.68 23.80
CA LEU A 94 -1.63 -13.91 25.01
C LEU A 94 -1.25 -14.65 26.31
N GLY A 95 -0.92 -15.93 26.21
CA GLY A 95 -0.61 -16.78 27.36
C GLY A 95 -1.85 -17.13 28.18
N ASN A 96 -1.66 -17.32 29.48
CA ASN A 96 -2.74 -17.61 30.42
C ASN A 96 -3.48 -16.32 30.80
N LEU A 97 -4.79 -16.31 30.59
CA LEU A 97 -5.66 -15.19 30.97
C LEU A 97 -5.95 -15.20 32.48
N SER A 98 -6.27 -14.04 33.03
CA SER A 98 -6.51 -13.80 34.45
C SER A 98 -7.72 -12.89 34.64
N THR A 99 -8.44 -13.04 35.75
CA THR A 99 -9.54 -12.16 36.15
C THR A 99 -9.07 -10.84 36.77
N THR A 100 -7.78 -10.71 37.08
CA THR A 100 -7.23 -9.53 37.78
C THR A 100 -6.38 -8.62 36.90
N ALA A 101 -6.08 -9.04 35.68
CA ALA A 101 -5.23 -8.29 34.75
C ALA A 101 -5.61 -8.58 33.30
N VAL A 102 -5.48 -7.55 32.45
CA VAL A 102 -5.64 -7.69 31.01
C VAL A 102 -4.35 -8.29 30.44
N ALA A 103 -4.46 -9.43 29.77
CA ALA A 103 -3.36 -9.99 29.00
C ALA A 103 -3.23 -9.22 27.68
N SER A 104 -2.01 -8.90 27.27
CA SER A 104 -1.77 -8.22 26.00
C SER A 104 -0.49 -8.64 25.31
N ALA A 105 -0.51 -8.61 23.98
CA ALA A 105 0.63 -8.84 23.11
C ALA A 105 0.43 -8.09 21.79
N SER A 106 1.49 -7.79 21.04
CA SER A 106 1.39 -6.95 19.85
C SER A 106 2.30 -7.41 18.70
N HIS A 107 1.97 -6.93 17.50
CA HIS A 107 2.89 -6.88 16.35
C HIS A 107 2.77 -5.54 15.65
N THR A 108 3.70 -5.29 14.73
CA THR A 108 3.71 -4.10 13.91
C THR A 108 3.45 -4.48 12.46
N ILE A 109 2.48 -3.80 11.84
CA ILE A 109 2.32 -3.80 10.39
C ILE A 109 3.10 -2.62 9.80
N SER A 110 3.77 -2.87 8.68
CA SER A 110 4.50 -1.84 7.95
C SER A 110 4.02 -1.76 6.51
N THR A 111 3.73 -0.54 6.03
CA THR A 111 3.30 -0.29 4.66
C THR A 111 4.17 0.79 4.02
N SER A 112 4.66 0.52 2.82
CA SER A 112 5.30 1.52 1.96
C SER A 112 4.58 1.58 0.63
N THR A 113 4.31 2.78 0.14
CA THR A 113 3.66 3.01 -1.14
C THR A 113 4.02 4.36 -1.72
N ASN A 114 4.19 4.44 -3.04
CA ASN A 114 4.23 5.71 -3.78
C ASN A 114 2.86 6.09 -4.39
N ALA A 115 1.79 5.38 -4.04
CA ALA A 115 0.45 5.70 -4.48
C ALA A 115 0.01 7.11 -4.03
N TYR A 116 -0.50 7.93 -4.97
CA TYR A 116 -0.75 9.35 -4.72
C TYR A 116 -1.86 9.59 -3.68
N ARG A 117 -2.79 8.64 -3.52
CA ARG A 117 -3.84 8.66 -2.48
C ARG A 117 -3.51 7.79 -1.27
N GLY A 118 -2.25 7.40 -1.11
CA GLY A 118 -1.75 6.63 0.03
C GLY A 118 -2.23 5.18 0.05
N TYR A 119 -2.64 4.68 1.21
CA TYR A 119 -3.05 3.28 1.40
C TYR A 119 -4.18 3.14 2.41
N SER A 120 -4.84 1.99 2.39
CA SER A 120 -5.71 1.52 3.47
C SER A 120 -5.37 0.08 3.82
N THR A 121 -5.34 -0.23 5.12
CA THR A 121 -5.19 -1.59 5.64
C THR A 121 -6.42 -1.93 6.45
N SER A 122 -7.04 -3.06 6.13
CA SER A 122 -8.16 -3.63 6.86
C SER A 122 -7.79 -4.95 7.51
N ILE A 123 -8.56 -5.29 8.55
CA ILE A 123 -8.52 -6.57 9.24
C ILE A 123 -9.90 -7.23 9.14
N VAL A 124 -9.89 -8.56 8.98
CA VAL A 124 -11.09 -9.41 9.03
C VAL A 124 -10.77 -10.61 9.92
N ALA A 125 -11.69 -10.95 10.83
CA ALA A 125 -11.61 -12.13 11.66
C ALA A 125 -12.38 -13.30 11.05
N ASP A 126 -11.91 -14.52 11.31
CA ASP A 126 -12.60 -15.76 10.96
C ASP A 126 -13.81 -16.08 11.89
N GLY A 127 -14.06 -15.23 12.88
CA GLY A 127 -15.08 -15.37 13.91
C GLY A 127 -14.61 -14.77 15.22
N ALA A 128 -15.27 -15.07 16.34
CA ALA A 128 -14.81 -14.67 17.67
C ALA A 128 -13.56 -15.46 18.11
N LEU A 129 -12.88 -14.97 19.15
CA LEU A 129 -11.82 -15.72 19.84
C LEU A 129 -12.46 -16.90 20.57
N ARG A 130 -12.18 -18.13 20.13
CA ARG A 130 -13.02 -19.28 20.48
C ARG A 130 -12.27 -20.58 20.67
N THR A 131 -12.89 -21.47 21.43
CA THR A 131 -12.60 -22.91 21.44
C THR A 131 -13.47 -23.61 20.38
N SER A 132 -13.56 -24.93 20.41
CA SER A 132 -14.52 -25.69 19.59
C SER A 132 -15.99 -25.53 20.02
N ALA A 133 -16.27 -24.98 21.22
CA ALA A 133 -17.62 -24.99 21.81
C ALA A 133 -18.14 -23.62 22.27
N ILE A 134 -17.24 -22.70 22.60
CA ILE A 134 -17.55 -21.40 23.24
C ILE A 134 -16.57 -20.33 22.78
N ASP A 135 -16.95 -19.07 22.89
CA ASP A 135 -16.15 -17.91 22.58
C ASP A 135 -15.92 -16.99 23.79
N VAL A 136 -14.99 -16.05 23.62
CA VAL A 136 -14.79 -14.88 24.50
C VAL A 136 -15.51 -13.71 23.85
N ASN A 137 -16.31 -12.98 24.61
CA ASN A 137 -17.05 -11.84 24.09
C ASN A 137 -16.11 -10.76 23.53
N GLY A 138 -16.55 -10.10 22.46
CA GLY A 138 -15.86 -8.92 21.94
C GLY A 138 -16.07 -7.72 22.84
N VAL A 139 -15.03 -6.90 23.04
CA VAL A 139 -15.14 -5.59 23.71
C VAL A 139 -16.21 -4.73 23.02
N SER A 140 -17.06 -4.07 23.82
CA SER A 140 -18.20 -3.30 23.32
C SER A 140 -18.27 -1.85 23.83
N ASP A 141 -17.59 -1.54 24.93
CA ASP A 141 -17.56 -0.22 25.56
C ASP A 141 -16.32 0.61 25.20
N GLY A 142 -15.44 0.04 24.38
CA GLY A 142 -14.21 0.67 23.92
C GLY A 142 -12.99 0.43 24.81
N THR A 143 -13.07 -0.41 25.85
CA THR A 143 -11.91 -0.75 26.70
C THR A 143 -11.98 -2.20 27.19
N VAL A 144 -10.96 -3.02 26.87
CA VAL A 144 -10.85 -4.35 27.49
C VAL A 144 -10.51 -4.18 28.97
N THR A 145 -11.41 -4.61 29.84
CA THR A 145 -11.36 -4.35 31.28
C THR A 145 -11.10 -5.64 32.07
N ALA A 146 -10.13 -5.60 32.99
CA ALA A 146 -9.81 -6.74 33.85
C ALA A 146 -11.02 -7.20 34.66
N GLY A 147 -11.28 -8.50 34.65
CA GLY A 147 -12.38 -9.12 35.39
C GLY A 147 -13.69 -9.24 34.60
N ASN A 148 -13.75 -8.66 33.41
CA ASN A 148 -14.80 -8.91 32.43
C ASN A 148 -14.28 -9.88 31.36
N GLU A 149 -15.14 -10.74 30.82
CA GLU A 149 -14.84 -11.56 29.65
C GLU A 149 -14.88 -10.69 28.38
N GLU A 150 -13.71 -10.28 27.88
CA GLU A 150 -13.59 -9.35 26.76
C GLU A 150 -12.33 -9.62 25.93
N TYR A 151 -12.46 -9.50 24.61
CA TYR A 151 -11.36 -9.55 23.66
C TYR A 151 -11.45 -8.42 22.64
N GLY A 152 -10.31 -7.79 22.35
CA GLY A 152 -10.22 -6.70 21.40
C GLY A 152 -8.82 -6.40 20.92
N ILE A 153 -8.74 -5.47 19.96
CA ILE A 153 -7.50 -4.89 19.47
C ILE A 153 -7.48 -3.39 19.76
N ALA A 154 -6.29 -2.91 20.13
CA ALA A 154 -5.96 -1.50 20.23
C ALA A 154 -4.94 -1.16 19.14
N LEU A 155 -4.93 0.10 18.69
CA LEU A 155 -4.01 0.55 17.66
C LEU A 155 -3.15 1.72 18.17
N SER A 156 -1.89 1.73 17.74
CA SER A 156 -1.00 2.87 17.92
C SER A 156 -0.19 3.13 16.65
N GLY A 157 0.33 4.35 16.50
CA GLY A 157 0.92 4.85 15.26
C GLY A 157 0.14 6.03 14.69
N ASP A 158 0.77 6.75 13.76
CA ASP A 158 0.23 7.97 13.15
C ASP A 158 -0.97 7.67 12.25
N ASP A 159 -0.93 6.52 11.56
CA ASP A 159 -1.91 6.14 10.54
C ASP A 159 -3.07 5.32 11.14
N ARG A 160 -3.14 5.16 12.46
CA ARG A 160 -4.16 4.32 13.12
C ARG A 160 -5.58 4.82 12.82
N ALA A 161 -6.49 3.89 12.57
CA ALA A 161 -7.87 4.23 12.23
C ALA A 161 -8.77 4.57 13.44
N PHE A 162 -8.40 4.11 14.64
CA PHE A 162 -9.16 4.33 15.87
C PHE A 162 -8.25 4.34 17.11
N ALA A 163 -8.76 4.81 18.24
CA ALA A 163 -8.00 5.03 19.48
C ALA A 163 -8.51 4.21 20.69
N ASP A 164 -9.72 3.68 20.59
CA ASP A 164 -10.38 2.79 21.54
C ASP A 164 -10.03 1.31 21.27
N ASP A 165 -10.40 0.42 22.19
CA ASP A 165 -10.32 -1.03 21.96
C ASP A 165 -11.54 -1.48 21.17
N ARG A 166 -11.34 -2.31 20.14
CA ARG A 166 -12.43 -2.83 19.29
C ARG A 166 -12.30 -4.32 19.06
N ALA A 167 -13.43 -5.02 19.08
CA ALA A 167 -13.47 -6.44 18.71
C ALA A 167 -13.21 -6.60 17.20
N PRO A 168 -12.24 -7.43 16.78
CA PRO A 168 -12.14 -7.88 15.40
C PRO A 168 -13.44 -8.55 14.96
N SER A 169 -13.93 -8.24 13.76
CA SER A 169 -15.19 -8.79 13.25
C SER A 169 -15.02 -9.50 11.91
N THR A 170 -16.04 -10.25 11.50
CA THR A 170 -16.10 -10.93 10.19
C THR A 170 -16.29 -9.97 9.02
N SER A 171 -16.56 -8.69 9.30
CA SER A 171 -16.60 -7.61 8.33
C SER A 171 -15.27 -6.86 8.32
N ALA A 172 -14.85 -6.39 7.14
CA ALA A 172 -13.61 -5.63 7.02
C ALA A 172 -13.64 -4.36 7.87
N GLN A 173 -12.70 -4.25 8.80
CA GLN A 173 -12.49 -3.07 9.64
C GLN A 173 -11.19 -2.39 9.22
N THR A 174 -11.23 -1.13 8.83
CA THR A 174 -10.00 -0.35 8.56
C THR A 174 -9.23 -0.13 9.85
N ILE A 175 -7.94 -0.45 9.86
CA ILE A 175 -7.05 -0.31 11.02
C ILE A 175 -5.91 0.68 10.77
N ALA A 176 -5.54 0.92 9.52
CA ALA A 176 -4.56 1.94 9.17
C ALA A 176 -4.91 2.57 7.84
N SER A 177 -4.77 3.88 7.71
CA SER A 177 -4.95 4.55 6.43
C SER A 177 -4.14 5.84 6.33
N ARG A 178 -3.84 6.21 5.09
CA ARG A 178 -3.15 7.46 4.76
C ARG A 178 -3.60 7.93 3.38
N THR A 179 -3.61 9.24 3.16
CA THR A 179 -4.11 9.89 1.94
C THR A 179 -3.02 10.37 0.99
N ASN A 180 -1.76 10.13 1.32
CA ASN A 180 -0.60 10.51 0.53
C ASN A 180 0.46 9.40 0.56
N TRP A 181 1.41 9.48 -0.38
CA TRP A 181 2.54 8.56 -0.43
C TRP A 181 3.30 8.49 0.91
N LYS A 182 3.87 7.32 1.20
CA LYS A 182 4.64 7.12 2.42
C LYS A 182 5.55 5.91 2.27
N ASN A 183 6.80 6.07 2.68
CA ASN A 183 7.70 4.95 2.91
C ASN A 183 7.76 4.64 4.42
N GLY A 184 7.56 3.38 4.78
CA GLY A 184 7.70 2.87 6.15
C GLY A 184 6.65 3.39 7.12
N ALA A 185 5.39 3.48 6.69
CA ALA A 185 4.28 3.69 7.63
C ALA A 185 4.21 2.51 8.60
N GLN A 186 4.07 2.77 9.90
CA GLN A 186 3.97 1.73 10.92
C GLN A 186 2.71 1.94 11.77
N THR A 187 1.97 0.84 11.95
CA THR A 187 0.87 0.76 12.90
C THR A 187 1.09 -0.46 13.77
N THR A 188 1.06 -0.28 15.09
CA THR A 188 1.15 -1.39 16.04
C THR A 188 -0.26 -1.83 16.42
N VAL A 189 -0.53 -3.12 16.26
CA VAL A 189 -1.78 -3.76 16.64
C VAL A 189 -1.53 -4.51 17.95
N THR A 190 -2.21 -4.09 19.02
CA THR A 190 -2.10 -4.71 20.34
C THR A 190 -3.37 -5.47 20.63
N TYR A 191 -3.25 -6.77 20.82
CA TYR A 191 -4.32 -7.66 21.24
C TYR A 191 -4.46 -7.61 22.74
N LYS A 192 -5.69 -7.60 23.21
CA LYS A 192 -6.04 -7.54 24.63
C LYS A 192 -7.13 -8.57 24.90
N ALA A 193 -6.96 -9.33 25.97
CA ALA A 193 -8.01 -10.21 26.48
C ALA A 193 -8.08 -10.14 28.00
N SER A 194 -9.30 -10.23 28.51
CA SER A 194 -9.63 -10.45 29.92
C SER A 194 -10.70 -11.53 30.02
N ILE A 195 -10.79 -12.16 31.19
CA ILE A 195 -11.78 -13.18 31.51
C ILE A 195 -12.50 -12.83 32.81
N ASP A 196 -13.66 -13.42 33.02
CA ASP A 196 -14.36 -13.41 34.29
C ASP A 196 -14.33 -14.81 34.95
N SER A 197 -15.01 -14.97 36.08
CA SER A 197 -15.05 -16.26 36.80
C SER A 197 -15.92 -17.33 36.13
N ALA A 198 -16.77 -16.95 35.18
CA ALA A 198 -17.63 -17.84 34.42
C ALA A 198 -16.99 -18.30 33.11
N THR A 199 -15.97 -17.58 32.60
CA THR A 199 -15.17 -18.03 31.46
C THR A 199 -14.60 -19.42 31.69
N LEU A 200 -14.93 -20.35 30.80
CA LEU A 200 -14.50 -21.75 30.91
C LEU A 200 -13.02 -21.90 30.54
N VAL A 201 -12.36 -22.84 31.20
CA VAL A 201 -10.94 -23.13 30.93
C VAL A 201 -10.81 -23.80 29.56
N GLY A 202 -9.91 -23.28 28.72
CA GLY A 202 -9.67 -23.83 27.39
C GLY A 202 -8.54 -23.14 26.63
N SER A 203 -8.24 -23.68 25.45
CA SER A 203 -7.36 -23.04 24.47
C SER A 203 -8.20 -22.33 23.42
N TYR A 204 -8.13 -21.01 23.42
CA TYR A 204 -8.90 -20.15 22.51
C TYR A 204 -8.02 -19.70 21.34
N THR A 205 -8.58 -19.72 20.14
CA THR A 205 -7.89 -19.34 18.91
C THR A 205 -8.78 -18.49 18.00
N GLN A 206 -8.14 -17.69 17.17
CA GLN A 206 -8.77 -16.87 16.13
C GLN A 206 -7.78 -16.69 14.99
N VAL A 207 -8.27 -16.59 13.76
CA VAL A 207 -7.45 -16.23 12.59
C VAL A 207 -7.86 -14.84 12.12
N LEU A 208 -6.86 -13.98 11.91
CA LEU A 208 -7.05 -12.62 11.42
C LEU A 208 -6.35 -12.46 10.08
N THR A 209 -7.09 -11.96 9.10
CA THR A 209 -6.61 -11.68 7.75
C THR A 209 -6.44 -10.18 7.59
N TYR A 210 -5.26 -9.78 7.13
CA TYR A 210 -4.93 -8.39 6.84
C TYR A 210 -4.91 -8.16 5.34
N THR A 211 -5.60 -7.12 4.88
CA THR A 211 -5.59 -6.70 3.48
C THR A 211 -5.12 -5.26 3.42
N SER A 212 -4.03 -5.01 2.71
CA SER A 212 -3.50 -3.66 2.51
C SER A 212 -3.55 -3.30 1.02
N VAL A 213 -4.05 -2.12 0.70
CA VAL A 213 -4.33 -1.64 -0.67
C VAL A 213 -3.64 -0.30 -0.87
N GLY A 214 -2.81 -0.18 -1.93
CA GLY A 214 -2.29 1.09 -2.41
C GLY A 214 -3.32 1.80 -3.29
N ASN A 215 -3.57 3.08 -3.01
CA ASN A 215 -4.59 3.88 -3.69
C ASN A 215 -3.94 4.75 -4.79
N PHE A 216 -3.71 4.15 -5.96
CA PHE A 216 -3.03 4.77 -7.11
C PHE A 216 -3.94 5.64 -7.98
#